data_AF-F3GJ90-F1
#
_entry.id   AF-F3GJ90-F1
#
_cell.length_a   1.000
_cell.length_b   1.000
_cell.length_c   1.000
_cell.angle_alpha   90.00
_cell.angle_beta   90.00
_cell.angle_gamma   90.00
#
_symmetry.space_group_name_H-M   'P 1'
#
loop_
_entity.id
_entity.type
_entity.pdbx_description
1 polymer ?
#
loop_
_entity_poly.entity_id
_entity_poly.type
_entity_poly.pdbx_seq_one_letter_code
_entity_poly.pdbx_strand_id
1 'polypeptide(L)'
;WPIKGIEPMRQAVEINGFPFSFHGYIAELDAWVVLGLDASEDQQLKRPGAKLPVWAEGVIKRTLFQAFCSKPLIWMDNYQSASEVLQSLAGEAAAGPGFDYRVKGELGAAPLLDCFVTAASFIENLGLDVPSAVSEMSFASDDPDRFFFEALSLFWKAFETHLLAQSPPIMTYNRMFALFGETSPENLKHVSDPMLRPLAHLMIDEFQDVSPQIVSWLRASLREIRRRGPALHTGRIAQHSSLLCVGDDWQSIYGWRGSSPKYFMEFAKEFSSPATTRVMLSDNFRS
;
A
#
# COMPACT_ATOMS: atom_id res chain seq x y z
N TRP A 1 -5.08 -26.03 23.18
CA TRP A 1 -5.17 -27.11 22.18
C TRP A 1 -6.22 -28.10 22.64
N PRO A 2 -7.19 -28.54 21.82
CA PRO A 2 -7.33 -28.39 20.36
C PRO A 2 -7.79 -27.00 19.94
N ILE A 3 -7.56 -26.67 18.67
CA ILE A 3 -7.90 -25.39 18.08
C ILE A 3 -8.85 -25.64 16.90
N LYS A 4 -9.97 -24.91 16.83
CA LYS A 4 -10.96 -25.05 15.76
C LYS A 4 -10.32 -24.70 14.41
N GLY A 5 -10.49 -25.56 13.40
CA GLY A 5 -9.87 -25.39 12.08
C GLY A 5 -8.45 -25.95 11.93
N ILE A 6 -7.82 -26.39 13.04
CA ILE A 6 -6.54 -27.11 12.98
C ILE A 6 -6.73 -28.54 13.48
N GLU A 7 -6.45 -29.51 12.62
CA GLU A 7 -6.42 -30.91 13.02
C GLU A 7 -5.17 -31.18 13.88
N PRO A 8 -5.33 -31.62 15.15
CA PRO A 8 -4.21 -32.07 15.97
C PRO A 8 -3.46 -33.19 15.29
N MET A 9 -2.18 -32.94 14.98
CA MET A 9 -1.34 -33.92 14.32
C MET A 9 -0.02 -34.00 15.06
N ARG A 10 0.39 -35.21 15.44
CA ARG A 10 1.73 -35.50 16.00
C ARG A 10 2.56 -36.39 15.07
N GLN A 11 2.23 -36.39 13.78
CA GLN A 11 2.95 -37.17 12.80
C GLN A 11 4.34 -36.57 12.56
N ALA A 12 5.35 -37.43 12.49
CA ALA A 12 6.69 -37.05 12.08
C ALA A 12 6.76 -37.07 10.55
N VAL A 13 7.24 -35.98 9.95
CA VAL A 13 7.57 -35.92 8.52
C VAL A 13 9.09 -35.90 8.41
N GLU A 14 9.64 -36.69 7.50
CA GLU A 14 11.06 -36.60 7.18
C GLU A 14 11.35 -35.35 6.36
N ILE A 15 12.28 -34.55 6.86
CA ILE A 15 12.84 -33.41 6.14
C ILE A 15 14.35 -33.62 6.12
N ASN A 16 14.89 -33.78 4.92
CA ASN A 16 16.32 -34.05 4.68
C ASN A 16 16.87 -35.24 5.49
N GLY A 17 16.08 -36.33 5.59
CA GLY A 17 16.47 -37.55 6.32
C GLY A 17 16.36 -37.47 7.85
N PHE A 18 15.78 -36.39 8.39
CA PHE A 18 15.52 -36.24 9.82
C PHE A 18 14.02 -36.13 10.10
N PRO A 19 13.49 -36.85 11.12
CA PRO A 19 12.09 -36.77 11.47
C PRO A 19 11.79 -35.48 12.25
N PHE A 20 10.80 -34.72 11.79
CA PHE A 20 10.27 -33.57 12.51
C PHE A 20 8.78 -33.71 12.76
N SER A 21 8.36 -33.42 14.00
CA SER A 21 6.95 -33.38 14.37
C SER A 21 6.34 -32.00 14.18
N PHE A 22 5.10 -31.97 13.73
CA PHE A 22 4.26 -30.78 13.69
C PHE A 22 3.24 -30.85 14.83
N HIS A 23 2.53 -29.76 15.09
CA HIS A 23 1.50 -29.70 16.14
C HIS A 23 0.09 -29.83 15.54
N GLY A 24 -0.09 -29.41 14.29
CA GLY A 24 -1.34 -29.57 13.58
C GLY A 24 -1.25 -29.33 12.07
N TYR A 25 -2.40 -29.44 11.42
CA TYR A 25 -2.57 -29.27 9.98
C TYR A 25 -3.86 -28.50 9.67
N ILE A 26 -3.79 -27.54 8.73
CA ILE A 26 -4.93 -26.76 8.25
C ILE A 26 -5.22 -27.23 6.82
N ALA A 27 -6.29 -27.99 6.65
CA ALA A 27 -6.64 -28.59 5.36
C ALA A 27 -6.97 -27.55 4.28
N GLU A 28 -7.61 -26.44 4.66
CA GLU A 28 -8.00 -25.36 3.73
C GLU A 28 -6.79 -24.65 3.10
N LEU A 29 -5.67 -24.59 3.82
CA LEU A 29 -4.44 -23.95 3.37
C LEU A 29 -3.37 -24.94 2.89
N ASP A 30 -3.64 -26.25 2.98
CA ASP A 30 -2.64 -27.33 2.86
C ASP A 30 -1.34 -27.00 3.64
N ALA A 31 -1.51 -26.50 4.86
CA ALA A 31 -0.43 -25.92 5.65
C ALA A 31 -0.20 -26.66 6.97
N TRP A 32 1.07 -26.89 7.30
CA TRP A 32 1.47 -27.41 8.60
C TRP A 32 1.50 -26.30 9.66
N VAL A 33 1.18 -26.66 10.91
CA VAL A 33 1.22 -25.74 12.05
C VAL A 33 2.31 -26.16 13.03
N VAL A 34 3.16 -25.20 13.40
CA VAL A 34 4.16 -25.34 14.46
C VAL A 34 3.94 -24.27 15.51
N LEU A 35 3.85 -24.71 16.77
CA LEU A 35 3.82 -23.84 17.92
C LEU A 35 5.26 -23.60 18.39
N GLY A 36 5.63 -22.32 18.51
CA GLY A 36 6.87 -21.86 19.11
C GLY A 36 6.76 -21.73 20.63
N LEU A 37 7.82 -21.20 21.25
CA LEU A 37 7.85 -20.88 22.67
C LEU A 37 7.57 -19.39 22.82
N ASP A 38 6.48 -19.04 23.53
CA ASP A 38 6.11 -17.65 23.80
C ASP A 38 7.18 -16.94 24.62
N ALA A 39 7.37 -15.64 24.39
CA ALA A 39 8.38 -14.83 25.09
C ALA A 39 8.11 -14.72 26.60
N SER A 40 6.86 -14.90 27.04
CA SER A 40 6.46 -14.94 28.45
C SER A 40 6.82 -16.23 29.17
N GLU A 41 7.19 -17.28 28.43
CA GLU A 41 7.62 -18.57 28.99
C GLU A 41 9.10 -18.54 29.42
N ASP A 42 9.50 -19.52 30.22
CA ASP A 42 10.89 -19.66 30.67
C ASP A 42 11.84 -19.89 29.47
N GLN A 43 12.63 -18.88 29.13
CA GLN A 43 13.60 -18.92 28.04
C GLN A 43 14.80 -19.84 28.33
N GLN A 44 14.96 -20.32 29.56
CA GLN A 44 15.95 -21.35 29.92
C GLN A 44 15.36 -22.76 29.92
N LEU A 45 14.08 -22.92 29.57
CA LEU A 45 13.42 -24.22 29.49
C LEU A 45 14.17 -25.15 28.55
N LYS A 46 14.58 -26.30 29.07
CA LYS A 46 15.27 -27.37 28.35
C LYS A 46 14.50 -28.67 28.48
N ARG A 47 14.37 -29.41 27.38
CA ARG A 47 13.89 -30.79 27.43
C ARG A 47 14.95 -31.68 28.11
N PRO A 48 14.55 -32.76 28.79
CA PRO A 48 15.50 -33.71 29.36
C PRO A 48 16.52 -34.20 28.31
N GLY A 49 17.81 -34.03 28.60
CA GLY A 49 18.91 -34.41 27.70
C GLY A 49 19.21 -33.43 26.55
N ALA A 50 18.48 -32.31 26.43
CA ALA A 50 18.74 -31.31 25.40
C ALA A 50 19.95 -30.44 25.75
N LYS A 51 20.79 -30.15 24.74
CA LYS A 51 21.93 -29.23 24.89
C LYS A 51 21.52 -27.76 24.83
N LEU A 52 20.43 -27.47 24.11
CA LEU A 52 19.93 -26.13 23.84
C LEU A 52 18.58 -25.89 24.53
N PRO A 53 18.26 -24.65 24.91
CA PRO A 53 16.91 -24.28 25.33
C PRO A 53 15.91 -24.42 24.16
N VAL A 54 14.63 -24.58 24.50
CA VAL A 54 13.56 -24.86 23.54
C VAL A 54 13.44 -23.79 22.46
N TRP A 55 13.58 -22.50 22.80
CA TRP A 55 13.54 -21.42 21.80
C TRP A 55 14.65 -21.57 20.75
N ALA A 56 15.86 -21.96 21.16
CA ALA A 56 17.00 -22.12 20.26
C ALA A 56 16.84 -23.35 19.36
N GLU A 57 16.29 -24.45 19.89
CA GLU A 57 15.86 -25.59 19.06
C GLU A 57 14.78 -25.17 18.04
N GLY A 58 13.85 -24.30 18.45
CA GLY A 58 12.81 -23.72 17.59
C GLY A 58 13.38 -22.90 16.44
N VAL A 59 14.34 -22.01 16.70
CA VAL A 59 15.01 -21.21 15.67
C VAL A 59 15.70 -22.12 14.63
N ILE A 60 16.44 -23.14 15.08
CA ILE A 60 17.10 -24.09 14.18
C ILE A 60 16.07 -24.83 13.32
N LYS A 61 14.99 -25.31 13.94
CA LYS A 61 13.91 -26.01 13.23
C LYS A 61 13.24 -25.12 12.20
N ARG A 62 12.99 -23.85 12.51
CA ARG A 62 12.44 -22.86 11.58
C ARG A 62 13.35 -22.65 10.38
N THR A 63 14.66 -22.50 10.60
CA THR A 63 15.65 -22.38 9.50
C THR A 63 15.66 -23.61 8.60
N LEU A 64 15.63 -24.82 9.19
CA LEU A 64 15.59 -26.06 8.41
C LEU A 64 14.30 -26.17 7.59
N PHE A 65 13.17 -25.76 8.14
CA PHE A 65 11.91 -25.79 7.42
C PHE A 65 11.86 -24.76 6.29
N GLN A 66 12.40 -23.55 6.50
CA GLN A 66 12.53 -22.57 5.43
C GLN A 66 13.38 -23.09 4.26
N ALA A 67 14.42 -23.89 4.56
CA ALA A 67 15.31 -24.43 3.54
C ALA A 67 14.78 -25.70 2.85
N PHE A 68 14.06 -26.56 3.57
CA PHE A 68 13.81 -27.94 3.12
C PHE A 68 12.35 -28.39 3.21
N CYS A 69 11.44 -27.61 3.78
CA CYS A 69 10.02 -27.95 3.83
C CYS A 69 9.34 -27.52 2.52
N SER A 70 8.83 -28.49 1.77
CA SER A 70 8.14 -28.24 0.49
C SER A 70 6.68 -27.82 0.66
N LYS A 71 6.10 -27.99 1.86
CA LYS A 71 4.72 -27.60 2.16
C LYS A 71 4.67 -26.27 2.92
N PRO A 72 3.63 -25.44 2.71
CA PRO A 72 3.39 -24.23 3.49
C PRO A 72 3.39 -24.52 4.99
N LEU A 73 3.96 -23.58 5.75
CA LEU A 73 4.17 -23.72 7.18
C LEU A 73 3.71 -22.44 7.89
N ILE A 74 2.83 -22.60 8.86
CA ILE A 74 2.39 -21.55 9.77
C ILE A 74 3.09 -21.75 11.11
N TRP A 75 3.89 -20.76 11.50
CA TRP A 75 4.64 -20.78 12.74
C TRP A 75 4.06 -19.75 13.71
N MET A 76 3.60 -20.21 14.88
CA MET A 76 2.96 -19.38 15.89
C MET A 76 3.88 -19.25 17.11
N ASP A 77 4.60 -18.13 17.19
CA ASP A 77 5.60 -17.89 18.25
C ASP A 77 5.01 -17.34 19.56
N ASN A 78 3.77 -16.85 19.55
CA ASN A 78 3.12 -16.31 20.74
C ASN A 78 1.62 -16.62 20.75
N TYR A 79 1.02 -16.59 21.94
CA TYR A 79 -0.39 -16.94 22.13
C TYR A 79 -1.36 -15.98 21.43
N GLN A 80 -0.98 -14.70 21.27
CA GLN A 80 -1.81 -13.68 20.65
C GLN A 80 -1.93 -13.87 19.14
N SER A 81 -0.80 -13.97 18.43
CA SER A 81 -0.75 -14.23 16.98
C SER A 81 -1.40 -15.56 16.64
N ALA A 82 -1.28 -16.57 17.51
CA ALA A 82 -2.04 -17.79 17.37
C ALA A 82 -3.55 -17.49 17.40
N SER A 83 -4.05 -16.79 18.42
CA SER A 83 -5.47 -16.44 18.53
C SER A 83 -6.01 -15.64 17.32
N GLU A 84 -5.23 -14.70 16.79
CA GLU A 84 -5.64 -13.83 15.67
C GLU A 84 -5.77 -14.60 14.35
N VAL A 85 -4.76 -15.42 14.00
CA VAL A 85 -4.82 -16.30 12.82
C VAL A 85 -6.03 -17.24 12.90
N LEU A 86 -6.39 -17.68 14.10
CA LEU A 86 -7.50 -18.61 14.33
C LEU A 86 -8.87 -17.96 14.20
N GLN A 87 -9.01 -16.72 14.64
CA GLN A 87 -10.23 -15.95 14.40
C GLN A 87 -10.43 -15.70 12.91
N SER A 88 -9.35 -15.44 12.17
CA SER A 88 -9.40 -15.29 10.72
C SER A 88 -9.82 -16.59 10.02
N LEU A 89 -9.23 -17.74 10.40
CA LEU A 89 -9.55 -19.05 9.84
C LEU A 89 -10.94 -19.57 10.20
N ALA A 90 -11.48 -19.20 11.37
CA ALA A 90 -12.80 -19.66 11.81
C ALA A 90 -13.96 -18.99 11.05
N GLY A 91 -13.68 -18.09 10.09
CA GLY A 91 -14.69 -17.32 9.37
C GLY A 91 -15.41 -16.28 10.24
N GLU A 92 -14.98 -16.13 11.49
CA GLU A 92 -15.44 -15.11 12.45
C GLU A 92 -14.63 -13.81 12.30
N ALA A 93 -14.11 -13.54 11.10
CA ALA A 93 -13.24 -12.42 10.81
C ALA A 93 -14.00 -11.09 10.87
N ALA A 94 -14.23 -10.60 12.10
CA ALA A 94 -14.52 -9.19 12.37
C ALA A 94 -13.25 -8.31 12.20
N ALA A 95 -12.08 -8.94 11.99
CA ALA A 95 -10.79 -8.31 11.78
C ALA A 95 -10.04 -8.96 10.61
N GLY A 96 -8.98 -8.30 10.12
CA GLY A 96 -8.12 -8.79 9.05
C GLY A 96 -7.41 -10.12 9.36
N PRO A 97 -6.51 -10.58 8.46
CA PRO A 97 -5.84 -11.88 8.57
C PRO A 97 -4.97 -12.09 9.84
N GLY A 98 -4.80 -11.06 10.67
CA GLY A 98 -4.28 -11.22 12.03
C GLY A 98 -2.78 -11.50 12.10
N PHE A 99 -2.02 -11.08 11.09
CA PHE A 99 -0.57 -11.18 11.11
C PHE A 99 0.08 -9.94 10.47
N ASP A 100 1.32 -9.70 10.90
CA ASP A 100 2.14 -8.62 10.41
C ASP A 100 2.98 -9.07 9.20
N TYR A 101 3.20 -8.13 8.27
CA TYR A 101 4.09 -8.30 7.15
C TYR A 101 5.11 -7.17 7.12
N ARG A 102 6.33 -7.46 6.64
CA ARG A 102 7.35 -6.44 6.37
C ARG A 102 7.73 -6.52 4.91
N VAL A 103 7.21 -5.57 4.12
CA VAL A 103 7.63 -5.37 2.73
C VAL A 103 9.10 -4.97 2.73
N LYS A 104 9.88 -5.49 1.77
CA LYS A 104 11.30 -5.20 1.66
C LYS A 104 11.51 -3.69 1.48
N GLY A 105 12.31 -3.09 2.36
CA GLY A 105 12.59 -1.65 2.38
C GLY A 105 11.88 -0.91 3.51
N GLU A 106 10.84 -1.49 4.11
CA GLU A 106 10.14 -0.89 5.26
C GLU A 106 10.95 -1.01 6.56
N LEU A 107 10.79 -0.04 7.46
CA LEU A 107 11.51 0.03 8.74
C LEU A 107 11.14 -1.11 9.71
N GLY A 108 9.93 -1.65 9.60
CA GLY A 108 9.40 -2.64 10.51
C GLY A 108 8.23 -3.41 9.90
N ALA A 109 7.81 -4.47 10.58
CA ALA A 109 6.58 -5.17 10.24
C ALA A 109 5.36 -4.37 10.73
N ALA A 110 4.25 -4.47 10.01
CA ALA A 110 2.97 -3.85 10.35
C ALA A 110 1.83 -4.79 9.95
N PRO A 111 0.58 -4.57 10.43
CA PRO A 111 -0.55 -5.41 10.05
C PRO A 111 -0.70 -5.50 8.53
N LEU A 112 -0.91 -6.71 8.00
CA LEU A 112 -0.89 -6.95 6.55
C LEU A 112 -1.81 -5.99 5.75
N LEU A 113 -3.02 -5.72 6.26
CA LEU A 113 -3.97 -4.83 5.58
C LEU A 113 -3.46 -3.38 5.56
N ASP A 114 -2.76 -2.93 6.60
CA ASP A 114 -2.14 -1.61 6.63
C ASP A 114 -0.99 -1.53 5.61
N CYS A 115 -0.22 -2.60 5.45
CA CYS A 115 0.78 -2.71 4.40
C CYS A 115 0.14 -2.63 3.01
N PHE A 116 -0.99 -3.32 2.77
CA PHE A 116 -1.72 -3.23 1.51
C PHE A 116 -2.22 -1.82 1.23
N VAL A 117 -2.88 -1.17 2.21
CA VAL A 117 -3.37 0.19 2.04
C VAL A 117 -2.23 1.16 1.78
N THR A 118 -1.10 1.02 2.49
CA THR A 118 0.08 1.87 2.31
C THR A 118 0.69 1.72 0.92
N ALA A 119 0.94 0.47 0.49
CA ALA A 119 1.53 0.18 -0.82
C ALA A 119 0.60 0.61 -1.97
N ALA A 120 -0.70 0.29 -1.89
CA ALA A 120 -1.68 0.72 -2.88
C ALA A 120 -1.79 2.25 -2.94
N SER A 121 -1.87 2.93 -1.80
CA SER A 121 -1.94 4.40 -1.74
C SER A 121 -0.70 5.03 -2.37
N PHE A 122 0.48 4.45 -2.18
CA PHE A 122 1.71 4.92 -2.82
C PHE A 122 1.63 4.75 -4.35
N ILE A 123 1.24 3.57 -4.85
CA ILE A 123 1.06 3.31 -6.29
C ILE A 123 0.05 4.29 -6.91
N GLU A 124 -1.08 4.51 -6.24
CA GLU A 124 -2.11 5.45 -6.71
C GLU A 124 -1.60 6.90 -6.73
N ASN A 125 -0.82 7.32 -5.72
CA ASN A 125 -0.21 8.65 -5.69
C ASN A 125 0.77 8.87 -6.85
N LEU A 126 1.40 7.80 -7.35
CA LEU A 126 2.18 7.83 -8.59
C LEU A 126 1.32 7.96 -9.86
N GLY A 127 0.00 8.00 -9.72
CA GLY A 127 -0.97 8.11 -10.81
C GLY A 127 -1.22 6.79 -11.53
N LEU A 128 -0.90 5.66 -10.87
CA LEU A 128 -1.01 4.32 -11.45
C LEU A 128 -2.24 3.58 -10.92
N ASP A 129 -2.82 2.73 -11.76
CA ASP A 129 -3.83 1.75 -11.35
C ASP A 129 -3.15 0.56 -10.65
N VAL A 130 -3.61 0.18 -9.46
CA VAL A 130 -2.91 -0.81 -8.61
C VAL A 130 -2.80 -2.18 -9.28
N PRO A 131 -3.89 -2.82 -9.77
CA PRO A 131 -3.77 -4.10 -10.47
C PRO A 131 -2.87 -4.04 -11.71
N SER A 132 -3.00 -2.99 -12.51
CA SER A 132 -2.18 -2.82 -13.72
C SER A 132 -0.70 -2.67 -13.36
N ALA A 133 -0.38 -1.80 -12.40
CA ALA A 133 1.00 -1.57 -11.94
C ALA A 133 1.64 -2.85 -11.38
N VAL A 134 0.91 -3.60 -10.56
CA VAL A 134 1.38 -4.88 -10.03
C VAL A 134 1.66 -5.88 -11.15
N SER A 135 0.81 -5.94 -12.19
CA SER A 135 1.00 -6.87 -13.31
C SER A 135 2.27 -6.60 -14.13
N GLU A 136 2.78 -5.36 -14.09
CA GLU A 136 4.01 -4.94 -14.75
C GLU A 136 5.26 -5.07 -13.86
N MET A 137 5.09 -5.41 -12.57
CA MET A 137 6.22 -5.64 -11.66
C MET A 137 6.93 -6.96 -11.99
N SER A 138 8.25 -6.94 -11.86
CA SER A 138 9.10 -8.12 -12.06
C SER A 138 9.84 -8.44 -10.77
N PHE A 139 9.67 -9.68 -10.29
CA PHE A 139 10.31 -10.19 -9.07
C PHE A 139 11.27 -11.32 -9.42
N ALA A 140 12.32 -11.47 -8.62
CA ALA A 140 13.14 -12.68 -8.67
C ALA A 140 12.31 -13.89 -8.21
N SER A 141 12.66 -15.09 -8.68
CA SER A 141 11.91 -16.32 -8.39
C SER A 141 11.89 -16.69 -6.90
N ASP A 142 12.78 -16.14 -6.10
CA ASP A 142 12.92 -16.32 -4.66
C ASP A 142 12.49 -15.09 -3.86
N ASP A 143 12.05 -14.00 -4.50
CA ASP A 143 11.60 -12.81 -3.78
C ASP A 143 10.19 -13.04 -3.19
N PRO A 144 10.03 -13.06 -1.85
CA PRO A 144 8.75 -13.31 -1.21
C PRO A 144 7.72 -12.20 -1.49
N ASP A 145 8.15 -10.97 -1.80
CA ASP A 145 7.24 -9.84 -2.03
C ASP A 145 6.38 -10.03 -3.29
N ARG A 146 6.75 -10.95 -4.20
CA ARG A 146 5.89 -11.30 -5.34
C ARG A 146 4.49 -11.72 -4.90
N PHE A 147 4.40 -12.49 -3.80
CA PHE A 147 3.13 -12.98 -3.28
C PHE A 147 2.38 -11.88 -2.54
N PHE A 148 3.12 -10.97 -1.89
CA PHE A 148 2.53 -9.78 -1.29
C PHE A 148 1.84 -8.91 -2.34
N PHE A 149 2.53 -8.59 -3.45
CA PHE A 149 1.95 -7.74 -4.50
C PHE A 149 0.83 -8.45 -5.27
N GLU A 150 0.94 -9.76 -5.52
CA GLU A 150 -0.15 -10.57 -6.07
C GLU A 150 -1.41 -10.49 -5.18
N ALA A 151 -1.24 -10.69 -3.87
CA ALA A 151 -2.33 -10.58 -2.90
C ALA A 151 -2.89 -9.15 -2.81
N LEU A 152 -2.02 -8.13 -2.87
CA LEU A 152 -2.42 -6.72 -2.92
C LEU A 152 -3.33 -6.44 -4.12
N SER A 153 -2.99 -6.93 -5.31
CA SER A 153 -3.81 -6.72 -6.51
C SER A 153 -5.20 -7.33 -6.38
N LEU A 154 -5.31 -8.52 -5.77
CA LEU A 154 -6.60 -9.17 -5.53
C LEU A 154 -7.41 -8.43 -4.46
N PHE A 155 -6.74 -8.08 -3.36
CA PHE A 155 -7.34 -7.35 -2.25
C PHE A 155 -7.86 -5.98 -2.69
N TRP A 156 -7.04 -5.16 -3.37
CA TRP A 156 -7.41 -3.79 -3.73
C TRP A 156 -8.64 -3.74 -4.64
N LYS A 157 -8.69 -4.65 -5.63
CA LYS A 157 -9.86 -4.79 -6.51
C LYS A 157 -11.12 -5.15 -5.73
N ALA A 158 -11.04 -6.09 -4.81
CA ALA A 158 -12.16 -6.49 -3.96
C ALA A 158 -12.57 -5.35 -3.00
N PHE A 159 -11.59 -4.65 -2.44
CA PHE A 159 -11.78 -3.52 -1.54
C PHE A 159 -12.49 -2.35 -2.24
N GLU A 160 -12.03 -1.91 -3.40
CA GLU A 160 -12.72 -0.86 -4.18
C GLU A 160 -14.15 -1.28 -4.56
N THR A 161 -14.34 -2.53 -4.99
CA THR A 161 -15.67 -3.06 -5.31
C THR A 161 -16.59 -3.01 -4.08
N HIS A 162 -16.07 -3.39 -2.91
CA HIS A 162 -16.80 -3.35 -1.66
C HIS A 162 -17.18 -1.91 -1.25
N LEU A 163 -16.27 -0.95 -1.39
CA LEU A 163 -16.54 0.46 -1.08
C LEU A 163 -17.61 1.05 -2.00
N LEU A 164 -17.56 0.75 -3.30
CA LEU A 164 -18.56 1.22 -4.26
C LEU A 164 -19.94 0.58 -4.07
N ALA A 165 -20.00 -0.62 -3.52
CA ALA A 165 -21.25 -1.32 -3.21
C ALA A 165 -21.95 -0.79 -1.94
N GLN A 166 -21.31 0.10 -1.17
CA GLN A 166 -21.93 0.72 0.00
C GLN A 166 -23.08 1.66 -0.40
N SER A 167 -23.94 2.01 0.56
CA SER A 167 -25.05 2.95 0.37
C SER A 167 -24.98 4.08 1.41
N PRO A 168 -24.50 5.28 1.06
CA PRO A 168 -24.07 5.69 -0.29
C PRO A 168 -22.72 5.05 -0.70
N PRO A 169 -22.41 4.99 -2.02
CA PRO A 169 -21.11 4.52 -2.49
C PRO A 169 -19.96 5.32 -1.86
N ILE A 170 -18.93 4.62 -1.43
CA ILE A 170 -17.72 5.20 -0.82
C ILE A 170 -16.60 5.17 -1.84
N MET A 171 -15.80 6.23 -1.89
CA MET A 171 -14.58 6.33 -2.70
C MET A 171 -13.42 6.84 -1.86
N THR A 172 -12.22 6.37 -2.15
CA THR A 172 -10.99 6.95 -1.59
C THR A 172 -10.69 8.29 -2.26
N TYR A 173 -9.93 9.16 -1.59
CA TYR A 173 -9.49 10.43 -2.20
C TYR A 173 -8.70 10.20 -3.48
N ASN A 174 -7.79 9.22 -3.47
CA ASN A 174 -7.01 8.84 -4.64
C ASN A 174 -7.90 8.41 -5.81
N ARG A 175 -8.95 7.61 -5.54
CA ARG A 175 -9.91 7.21 -6.58
C ARG A 175 -10.59 8.43 -7.21
N MET A 176 -10.95 9.43 -6.42
CA MET A 176 -11.53 10.67 -6.96
C MET A 176 -10.56 11.41 -7.88
N PHE A 177 -9.28 11.54 -7.50
CA PHE A 177 -8.27 12.15 -8.36
C PHE A 177 -8.04 11.35 -9.65
N ALA A 178 -7.99 10.01 -9.56
CA ALA A 178 -7.86 9.13 -10.72
C ALA A 178 -9.03 9.31 -11.71
N LEU A 179 -10.26 9.39 -11.22
CA LEU A 179 -11.46 9.58 -12.06
C LEU A 179 -11.43 10.89 -12.85
N PHE A 180 -10.79 11.94 -12.34
CA PHE A 180 -10.69 13.24 -13.01
C PHE A 180 -9.27 13.55 -13.50
N GLY A 181 -8.41 12.53 -13.61
CA GLY A 181 -7.04 12.62 -14.11
C GLY A 181 -6.93 12.50 -15.63
N GLU A 182 -5.70 12.50 -16.14
CA GLU A 182 -5.41 12.41 -17.58
C GLU A 182 -5.77 11.06 -18.20
N THR A 183 -5.95 10.02 -17.38
CA THR A 183 -6.34 8.66 -17.83
C THR A 183 -7.84 8.51 -18.11
N SER A 184 -8.68 9.42 -17.58
CA SER A 184 -10.15 9.40 -17.76
C SER A 184 -10.72 10.80 -18.12
N PRO A 185 -10.22 11.45 -19.19
CA PRO A 185 -10.54 12.85 -19.49
C PRO A 185 -12.01 13.11 -19.83
N GLU A 186 -12.76 12.08 -20.24
CA GLU A 186 -14.20 12.16 -20.49
C GLU A 186 -15.01 12.50 -19.24
N ASN A 187 -14.58 12.10 -18.04
CA ASN A 187 -15.31 12.35 -16.80
C ASN A 187 -15.46 13.85 -16.51
N LEU A 188 -14.44 14.64 -16.83
CA LEU A 188 -14.49 16.10 -16.67
C LEU A 188 -15.55 16.76 -17.57
N LYS A 189 -15.96 16.13 -18.68
CA LYS A 189 -17.04 16.65 -19.55
C LYS A 189 -18.40 16.62 -18.87
N HIS A 190 -18.58 15.71 -17.91
CA HIS A 190 -19.82 15.59 -17.13
C HIS A 190 -19.88 16.59 -15.96
N VAL A 191 -18.76 17.25 -15.62
CA VAL A 191 -18.72 18.28 -14.60
C VAL A 191 -19.27 19.60 -15.16
N SER A 192 -20.18 20.24 -14.42
CA SER A 192 -20.82 21.49 -14.87
C SER A 192 -19.86 22.69 -14.88
N ASP A 193 -20.16 23.69 -15.72
CA ASP A 193 -19.37 24.93 -15.78
C ASP A 193 -19.19 25.61 -14.42
N PRO A 194 -20.23 25.75 -13.57
CA PRO A 194 -20.07 26.35 -12.24
C PRO A 194 -19.08 25.60 -11.34
N MET A 195 -18.97 24.28 -11.47
CA MET A 195 -18.04 23.47 -10.67
C MET A 195 -16.60 23.55 -11.17
N LEU A 196 -16.37 23.68 -12.48
CA LEU A 196 -15.02 23.83 -13.04
C LEU A 196 -14.48 25.25 -12.96
N ARG A 197 -15.36 26.27 -12.98
CA ARG A 197 -14.96 27.68 -12.98
C ARG A 197 -14.00 28.08 -11.83
N PRO A 198 -14.13 27.57 -10.59
CA PRO A 198 -13.15 27.79 -9.53
C PRO A 198 -11.73 27.35 -9.91
N LEU A 199 -11.58 26.28 -10.68
CA LEU A 199 -10.28 25.73 -11.09
C LEU A 199 -9.62 26.50 -12.25
N ALA A 200 -10.28 27.54 -12.79
CA ALA A 200 -9.70 28.32 -13.90
C ALA A 200 -8.53 29.20 -13.48
N HIS A 201 -8.45 29.60 -12.21
CA HIS A 201 -7.30 30.33 -11.66
C HIS A 201 -6.91 29.67 -10.35
N LEU A 202 -5.85 28.88 -10.37
CA LEU A 202 -5.39 28.11 -9.23
C LEU A 202 -4.14 28.72 -8.63
N MET A 203 -4.11 28.78 -7.30
CA MET A 203 -2.92 29.00 -6.52
C MET A 203 -2.71 27.76 -5.66
N ILE A 204 -1.53 27.16 -5.74
CA ILE A 204 -1.17 25.95 -5.00
C ILE A 204 0.06 26.28 -4.18
N ASP A 205 -0.07 26.17 -2.87
CA ASP A 205 1.02 26.27 -1.92
C ASP A 205 1.67 24.90 -1.71
N GLU A 206 2.90 24.88 -1.17
CA GLU A 206 3.68 23.65 -0.92
C GLU A 206 3.78 22.74 -2.17
N PHE A 207 3.95 23.34 -3.35
CA PHE A 207 3.86 22.61 -4.61
C PHE A 207 4.95 21.54 -4.78
N GLN A 208 6.07 21.65 -4.07
CA GLN A 208 7.14 20.66 -4.07
C GLN A 208 6.67 19.28 -3.58
N ASP A 209 5.59 19.22 -2.79
CA ASP A 209 5.06 18.00 -2.19
C ASP A 209 3.80 17.46 -2.88
N VAL A 210 3.51 17.93 -4.09
CA VAL A 210 2.41 17.42 -4.91
C VAL A 210 2.80 16.09 -5.57
N SER A 211 1.86 15.13 -5.59
CA SER A 211 2.05 13.82 -6.21
C SER A 211 1.75 13.83 -7.72
N PRO A 212 2.32 12.90 -8.51
CA PRO A 212 1.97 12.70 -9.92
C PRO A 212 0.46 12.64 -10.19
N GLN A 213 -0.30 11.99 -9.30
CA GLN A 213 -1.75 11.88 -9.43
C GLN A 213 -2.46 13.23 -9.36
N ILE A 214 -2.07 14.09 -8.42
CA ILE A 214 -2.64 15.44 -8.31
C ILE A 214 -2.23 16.28 -9.53
N VAL A 215 -0.98 16.18 -9.99
CA VAL A 215 -0.53 16.85 -11.22
C VAL A 215 -1.36 16.42 -12.44
N SER A 216 -1.63 15.12 -12.57
CA SER A 216 -2.49 14.57 -13.62
C SER A 216 -3.90 15.19 -13.58
N TRP A 217 -4.52 15.25 -12.40
CA TRP A 217 -5.81 15.91 -12.21
C TRP A 217 -5.79 17.41 -12.55
N LEU A 218 -4.75 18.14 -12.12
CA LEU A 218 -4.59 19.57 -12.42
C LEU A 218 -4.50 19.81 -13.93
N ARG A 219 -3.68 19.04 -14.63
CA ARG A 219 -3.53 19.14 -16.09
C ARG A 219 -4.82 18.81 -16.82
N ALA A 220 -5.50 17.74 -16.43
CA ALA A 220 -6.77 17.34 -17.03
C ALA A 220 -7.82 18.45 -16.84
N SER A 221 -7.92 19.00 -15.63
CA SER A 221 -8.83 20.11 -15.31
C SER A 221 -8.53 21.37 -16.13
N LEU A 222 -7.27 21.81 -16.19
CA LEU A 222 -6.85 22.98 -16.97
C LEU A 222 -7.07 22.77 -18.48
N ARG A 223 -6.86 21.55 -18.98
CA ARG A 223 -7.12 21.18 -20.38
C ARG A 223 -8.61 21.27 -20.71
N GLU A 224 -9.49 20.76 -19.84
CA GLU A 224 -10.94 20.85 -20.04
C GLU A 224 -11.43 22.31 -19.99
N ILE A 225 -10.89 23.12 -19.07
CA ILE A 225 -11.22 24.54 -18.96
C ILE A 225 -10.85 25.27 -20.26
N ARG A 226 -9.65 25.03 -20.77
CA ARG A 226 -9.19 25.59 -22.05
C ARG A 226 -10.07 25.14 -23.21
N ARG A 227 -10.53 23.88 -23.22
CA ARG A 227 -11.43 23.33 -24.25
C ARG A 227 -12.78 24.04 -24.26
N ARG A 228 -13.34 24.37 -23.09
CA ARG A 228 -14.62 25.13 -22.97
C ARG A 228 -14.45 26.61 -23.31
N GLY A 229 -13.25 27.15 -23.16
CA GLY A 229 -12.88 28.47 -23.66
C GLY A 229 -13.60 29.62 -22.94
N PRO A 230 -13.97 30.70 -23.64
CA PRO A 230 -14.48 31.93 -23.02
C PRO A 230 -15.69 31.76 -22.09
N ALA A 231 -16.51 30.73 -22.31
CA ALA A 231 -17.68 30.44 -21.47
C ALA A 231 -17.33 30.23 -19.98
N LEU A 232 -16.14 29.72 -19.68
CA LEU A 232 -15.68 29.57 -18.30
C LEU A 232 -15.12 30.85 -17.68
N HIS A 233 -14.89 31.89 -18.48
CA HIS A 233 -14.34 33.17 -18.05
C HIS A 233 -15.40 34.29 -17.99
N THR A 234 -16.65 34.00 -18.34
CA THR A 234 -17.76 34.96 -18.26
C THR A 234 -17.86 35.59 -16.87
N GLY A 235 -17.84 36.92 -16.81
CA GLY A 235 -17.89 37.68 -15.56
C GLY A 235 -16.56 37.80 -14.82
N ARG A 236 -15.44 37.38 -15.42
CA ARG A 236 -14.08 37.55 -14.88
C ARG A 236 -13.27 38.52 -15.74
N ILE A 237 -12.30 39.19 -15.11
CA ILE A 237 -11.35 40.06 -15.81
C ILE A 237 -10.38 39.20 -16.65
N ALA A 238 -9.83 38.14 -16.06
CA ALA A 238 -8.93 37.22 -16.75
C ALA A 238 -9.68 36.30 -17.72
N GLN A 239 -9.31 36.38 -19.01
CA GLN A 239 -9.95 35.64 -20.11
C GLN A 239 -9.30 34.27 -20.42
N HIS A 240 -8.27 33.90 -19.66
CA HIS A 240 -7.51 32.67 -19.82
C HIS A 240 -7.21 32.05 -18.46
N SER A 241 -7.09 30.74 -18.38
CA SER A 241 -6.73 30.07 -17.12
C SER A 241 -5.29 30.40 -16.69
N SER A 242 -5.05 30.34 -15.39
CA SER A 242 -3.73 30.61 -14.79
C SER A 242 -3.44 29.64 -13.65
N LEU A 243 -2.17 29.27 -13.50
CA LEU A 243 -1.67 28.44 -12.41
C LEU A 243 -0.50 29.15 -11.74
N LEU A 244 -0.62 29.39 -10.45
CA LEU A 244 0.44 29.90 -9.58
C LEU A 244 0.81 28.78 -8.60
N CYS A 245 2.08 28.42 -8.58
CA CYS A 245 2.61 27.42 -7.66
C CYS A 245 3.69 28.07 -6.80
N VAL A 246 3.55 27.91 -5.48
CA VAL A 246 4.48 28.39 -4.47
C VAL A 246 5.07 27.18 -3.77
N GLY A 247 6.37 27.22 -3.47
CA GLY A 247 7.07 26.11 -2.85
C GLY A 247 8.58 26.32 -2.76
N ASP A 248 9.24 25.36 -2.14
CA ASP A 248 10.70 25.29 -1.98
C ASP A 248 11.15 23.82 -2.17
N ASP A 249 11.97 23.54 -3.18
CA ASP A 249 12.45 22.19 -3.47
C ASP A 249 13.30 21.60 -2.34
N TRP A 250 13.98 22.44 -1.55
CA TRP A 250 14.77 22.00 -0.39
C TRP A 250 13.90 21.55 0.79
N GLN A 251 12.61 21.85 0.76
CA GLN A 251 11.64 21.49 1.80
C GLN A 251 10.76 20.29 1.44
N SER A 252 11.01 19.62 0.30
CA SER A 252 10.23 18.43 -0.05
C SER A 252 10.59 17.24 0.84
N ILE A 253 9.60 16.76 1.60
CA ILE A 253 9.78 15.67 2.60
C ILE A 253 8.75 14.55 2.45
N TYR A 254 7.78 14.67 1.54
CA TYR A 254 6.70 13.69 1.38
C TYR A 254 6.94 12.64 0.29
N GLY A 255 8.20 12.41 -0.09
CA GLY A 255 8.56 11.42 -1.13
C GLY A 255 8.07 10.00 -0.82
N TRP A 256 8.00 9.63 0.46
CA TRP A 256 7.44 8.35 0.92
C TRP A 256 5.93 8.22 0.68
N ARG A 257 5.21 9.33 0.46
CA ARG A 257 3.80 9.34 0.01
C ARG A 257 3.67 9.42 -1.51
N GLY A 258 4.77 9.45 -2.25
CA GLY A 258 4.79 9.59 -3.71
C GLY A 258 4.83 11.04 -4.20
N SER A 259 5.14 12.03 -3.35
CA SER A 259 5.39 13.39 -3.84
C SER A 259 6.66 13.44 -4.69
N SER A 260 6.72 14.38 -5.63
CA SER A 260 7.91 14.56 -6.47
C SER A 260 8.25 16.03 -6.70
N PRO A 261 9.36 16.55 -6.13
CA PRO A 261 9.79 17.94 -6.35
C PRO A 261 10.17 18.21 -7.81
N LYS A 262 10.32 17.16 -8.63
CA LYS A 262 10.52 17.27 -10.09
C LYS A 262 9.45 18.16 -10.73
N TYR A 263 8.19 18.07 -10.32
CA TYR A 263 7.13 18.89 -10.91
C TYR A 263 7.30 20.39 -10.63
N PHE A 264 7.93 20.73 -9.50
CA PHE A 264 8.28 22.10 -9.16
C PHE A 264 9.53 22.56 -9.91
N MET A 265 10.59 21.74 -9.91
CA MET A 265 11.86 22.05 -10.60
C MET A 265 11.71 22.15 -12.13
N GLU A 266 10.91 21.27 -12.74
CA GLU A 266 10.64 21.21 -14.18
C GLU A 266 9.30 21.87 -14.56
N PHE A 267 8.79 22.83 -13.77
CA PHE A 267 7.43 23.37 -13.91
C PHE A 267 7.05 23.78 -15.35
N ALA A 268 7.94 24.48 -16.08
CA ALA A 268 7.64 24.94 -17.45
C ALA A 268 7.47 23.78 -18.46
N LYS A 269 8.11 22.63 -18.21
CA LYS A 269 7.97 21.42 -19.01
C LYS A 269 6.70 20.65 -18.61
N GLU A 270 6.43 20.60 -17.31
CA GLU A 270 5.32 19.86 -16.73
C GLU A 270 3.97 20.60 -16.89
N PHE A 271 3.97 21.93 -17.06
CA PHE A 271 2.80 22.76 -17.33
C PHE A 271 3.06 23.72 -18.50
N SER A 272 2.78 23.26 -19.71
CA SER A 272 2.96 24.06 -20.93
C SER A 272 2.04 25.27 -20.96
N SER A 273 2.63 26.46 -21.11
CA SER A 273 1.94 27.75 -21.19
C SER A 273 2.64 28.64 -22.23
N PRO A 274 1.93 29.57 -22.91
CA PRO A 274 2.57 30.57 -23.78
C PRO A 274 3.58 31.46 -23.03
N ALA A 275 3.38 31.65 -21.73
CA ALA A 275 4.28 32.39 -20.87
C ALA A 275 4.35 31.74 -19.48
N THR A 276 5.56 31.69 -18.93
CA THR A 276 5.84 31.19 -17.58
C THR A 276 6.79 32.17 -16.91
N THR A 277 6.47 32.58 -15.68
CA THR A 277 7.29 33.50 -14.90
C THR A 277 7.74 32.80 -13.62
N ARG A 278 9.05 32.78 -13.38
CA ARG A 278 9.61 32.34 -12.10
C ARG A 278 9.91 33.57 -11.24
N VAL A 279 9.42 33.57 -10.00
CA VAL A 279 9.71 34.60 -9.01
C VAL A 279 10.43 33.94 -7.85
N MET A 280 11.61 34.46 -7.49
CA MET A 280 12.38 33.99 -6.34
C MET A 280 12.23 35.00 -5.20
N LEU A 281 11.84 34.53 -4.02
CA LEU A 281 11.78 35.34 -2.81
C LEU A 281 13.08 35.12 -2.02
N SER A 282 14.00 36.07 -2.09
CA SER A 282 15.33 35.94 -1.49
C SER A 282 15.41 36.46 -0.06
N ASP A 283 14.57 37.43 0.30
CA ASP A 283 14.57 38.03 1.62
C ASP A 283 13.76 37.18 2.60
N ASN A 284 14.37 36.85 3.73
CA ASN A 284 13.70 36.18 4.84
C ASN A 284 13.22 37.22 5.85
N PHE A 285 11.92 37.23 6.15
CA PHE A 285 11.28 38.13 7.11
C PHE A 285 10.82 37.43 8.41
N ARG A 286 11.20 36.16 8.60
CA ARG A 286 10.78 35.31 9.73
C ARG A 286 11.91 35.07 10.74
N SER A 287 13.17 35.12 10.30
CA SER A 287 14.37 34.86 11.10
C SER A 287 15.00 36.11 11.69
#